data_AF-A0A5C5XCP3-F1
#
_entry.id   AF-A0A5C5XCP3-F1
#
_cell.length_a   1.000
_cell.length_b   1.000
_cell.length_c   1.000
_cell.angle_alpha   90.00
_cell.angle_beta   90.00
_cell.angle_gamma   90.00
#
_symmetry.space_group_name_H-M   'P 1'
#
loop_
_entity.id
_entity.type
_entity.pdbx_description
1 polymer ?
#
loop_
_entity_poly.entity_id
_entity_poly.type
_entity_poly.pdbx_seq_one_letter_code
_entity_poly.pdbx_strand_id
1 'polypeptide(L)'
;MKKYSTFLFALIVCSSFSIGCGESGPAPDLAGKSVGDLNAADTKAELKARLQEIADTGTAGSAVVGLKESIESLKSTDGAVADELLSLYNQLESATDKSKIKSLASSMAAKL
;
A
#
# COMPACT_ATOMS: atom_id res chain seq x y z
N MET A 1 -13.99 -63.58 -21.52
CA MET A 1 -15.10 -63.59 -20.53
C MET A 1 -14.54 -63.66 -19.11
N LYS A 2 -14.67 -62.57 -18.32
CA LYS A 2 -14.54 -62.42 -16.84
C LYS A 2 -14.50 -60.91 -16.56
N LYS A 3 -15.64 -60.25 -16.27
CA LYS A 3 -16.13 -59.75 -14.95
C LYS A 3 -15.00 -59.02 -14.19
N TYR A 4 -15.11 -57.74 -13.79
CA TYR A 4 -15.91 -57.16 -12.69
C TYR A 4 -16.14 -55.65 -12.96
N SER A 5 -17.33 -55.10 -12.77
CA SER A 5 -17.99 -54.77 -11.49
C SER A 5 -17.33 -53.60 -10.75
N THR A 6 -18.04 -52.48 -10.79
CA THR A 6 -18.25 -51.54 -9.68
C THR A 6 -17.02 -50.90 -9.04
N PHE A 7 -16.71 -49.66 -9.43
CA PHE A 7 -16.28 -48.57 -8.53
C PHE A 7 -16.45 -47.29 -9.35
N LEU A 8 -17.61 -46.62 -9.29
CA LEU A 8 -17.94 -45.64 -8.26
C LEU A 8 -16.78 -44.65 -8.04
N PHE A 9 -16.67 -43.63 -8.89
CA PHE A 9 -16.18 -42.29 -8.55
C PHE A 9 -16.49 -41.39 -9.77
N ALA A 10 -17.67 -40.79 -9.81
CA ALA A 10 -17.99 -39.51 -9.16
C ALA A 10 -17.81 -38.35 -10.16
N LEU A 11 -18.98 -37.80 -10.51
CA LEU A 11 -19.26 -36.43 -10.93
C LEU A 11 -18.70 -35.95 -12.29
N ILE A 12 -19.52 -35.90 -13.35
CA ILE A 12 -20.46 -34.78 -13.65
C ILE A 12 -19.63 -33.53 -13.97
N VAL A 13 -19.33 -33.16 -15.21
CA VAL A 13 -20.24 -32.94 -16.36
C VAL A 13 -21.49 -32.13 -15.96
N CYS A 14 -21.24 -30.87 -15.60
CA CYS A 14 -22.21 -29.78 -15.64
C CYS A 14 -21.52 -28.64 -16.40
N SER A 15 -21.72 -28.54 -17.72
CA SER A 15 -22.82 -27.77 -18.32
C SER A 15 -22.57 -26.26 -18.29
N SER A 16 -22.20 -25.76 -19.47
CA SER A 16 -22.85 -24.61 -20.10
C SER A 16 -22.53 -23.20 -19.59
N PHE A 17 -21.77 -22.50 -20.43
CA PHE A 17 -22.23 -21.27 -21.11
C PHE A 17 -22.85 -20.18 -20.22
N SER A 18 -22.00 -19.27 -19.77
CA SER A 18 -22.38 -17.88 -19.58
C SER A 18 -21.41 -17.02 -20.39
N ILE A 19 -21.94 -16.43 -21.46
CA ILE A 19 -21.34 -15.27 -22.12
C ILE A 19 -21.35 -14.16 -21.07
N GLY A 20 -20.18 -13.89 -20.50
CA GLY A 20 -19.92 -12.77 -19.61
C GLY A 20 -18.62 -12.11 -20.05
N CYS A 21 -18.77 -10.99 -20.74
CA CYS A 21 -17.69 -10.09 -21.12
C CYS A 21 -17.09 -9.46 -19.84
N GLY A 22 -15.78 -9.61 -19.66
CA GLY A 22 -14.96 -8.76 -18.80
C GLY A 22 -15.26 -8.84 -17.31
N GLU A 23 -14.50 -9.64 -16.58
CA GLU A 23 -14.24 -9.34 -15.17
C GLU A 23 -13.47 -8.01 -15.12
N SER A 24 -14.21 -6.93 -14.96
CA SER A 24 -13.69 -5.79 -14.21
C SER A 24 -13.72 -6.23 -12.75
N GLY A 25 -12.72 -7.03 -12.36
CA GLY A 25 -12.44 -7.23 -10.94
C GLY A 25 -12.29 -5.86 -10.28
N PRO A 26 -12.76 -5.69 -9.04
CA PRO A 26 -12.61 -4.42 -8.35
C PRO A 26 -11.12 -4.11 -8.34
N ALA A 27 -10.72 -3.05 -9.05
CA ALA A 27 -9.48 -2.37 -8.75
C ALA A 27 -9.50 -2.15 -7.22
N PRO A 28 -8.41 -2.44 -6.50
CA PRO A 28 -8.33 -2.05 -5.10
C PRO A 28 -8.70 -0.57 -5.03
N ASP A 29 -9.78 -0.33 -4.30
CA ASP A 29 -10.38 0.96 -4.01
C ASP A 29 -9.28 1.92 -3.49
N LEU A 30 -8.63 2.63 -4.41
CA LEU A 30 -7.74 3.76 -4.14
C LEU A 30 -8.49 5.08 -4.38
N ALA A 31 -9.82 5.07 -4.20
CA ALA A 31 -10.66 6.21 -4.50
C ALA A 31 -11.86 6.24 -3.54
N GLY A 32 -11.63 6.39 -2.24
CA GLY A 32 -12.80 6.54 -1.36
C GLY A 32 -12.63 6.70 0.14
N LYS A 33 -11.47 6.42 0.75
CA LYS A 33 -11.35 6.64 2.20
C LYS A 33 -11.01 8.09 2.50
N SER A 34 -12.05 8.90 2.62
CA SER A 34 -12.00 10.25 3.19
C SER A 34 -11.12 10.24 4.43
N VAL A 35 -10.13 11.13 4.45
CA VAL A 35 -9.12 11.33 5.53
C VAL A 35 -9.77 11.60 6.90
N GLY A 36 -11.10 11.73 6.98
CA GLY A 36 -11.86 11.98 8.20
C GLY A 36 -12.11 10.77 9.12
N ASP A 37 -11.83 9.52 8.69
CA ASP A 37 -12.13 8.31 9.50
C ASP A 37 -10.96 7.29 9.52
N LEU A 38 -9.73 7.74 9.26
CA LEU A 38 -8.54 6.91 9.39
C LEU A 38 -8.07 6.94 10.85
N ASN A 39 -8.01 5.78 11.50
CA ASN A 39 -7.37 5.67 12.79
C ASN A 39 -5.88 6.03 12.62
N ALA A 40 -5.28 6.67 13.62
CA ALA A 40 -3.88 7.12 13.52
C ALA A 40 -2.91 5.97 13.19
N ALA A 41 -3.25 4.74 13.56
CA ALA A 41 -2.50 3.53 13.21
C ALA A 41 -2.52 3.24 11.70
N ASP A 42 -3.67 3.40 11.03
CA ASP A 42 -3.81 3.22 9.59
C ASP A 42 -3.00 4.28 8.82
N THR A 43 -3.04 5.53 9.29
CA THR A 43 -2.24 6.63 8.72
C THR A 43 -0.74 6.37 8.88
N LYS A 44 -0.28 5.89 10.03
CA LYS A 44 1.13 5.53 10.24
C LYS A 44 1.56 4.37 9.34
N ALA A 45 0.71 3.35 9.19
CA ALA A 45 1.00 2.19 8.34
C ALA A 45 1.09 2.56 6.86
N GLU A 46 0.15 3.35 6.35
CA GLU A 46 0.18 3.86 4.97
C GLU A 46 1.43 4.71 4.72
N LEU A 47 1.68 5.68 5.60
CA LEU A 47 2.84 6.57 5.49
C LEU A 47 4.15 5.78 5.50
N LYS A 48 4.26 4.78 6.38
CA LYS A 48 5.43 3.89 6.44
C LYS A 48 5.61 3.09 5.16
N ALA A 49 4.55 2.51 4.60
CA ALA A 49 4.61 1.75 3.36
C ALA A 49 5.11 2.61 2.19
N ARG A 50 4.61 3.84 2.07
CA ARG A 50 5.03 4.80 1.03
C ARG A 50 6.49 5.23 1.21
N LEU A 51 6.93 5.45 2.45
CA LEU A 51 8.32 5.75 2.75
C LEU A 51 9.24 4.57 2.45
N GLN A 52 8.80 3.33 2.68
CA GLN A 52 9.55 2.14 2.29
C GLN A 52 9.68 2.03 0.77
N GLU A 53 8.62 2.31 0.01
CA GLU A 53 8.70 2.36 -1.45
C GLU A 53 9.73 3.40 -1.94
N ILE A 54 9.75 4.60 -1.34
CA ILE A 54 10.75 5.62 -1.66
C ILE A 54 12.16 5.14 -1.25
N ALA A 55 12.30 4.42 -0.15
CA ALA A 55 13.57 3.84 0.30
C ALA A 55 14.09 2.75 -0.65
N ASP A 56 13.20 1.92 -1.20
CA ASP A 56 13.55 0.86 -2.14
C ASP A 56 13.88 1.41 -3.53
N THR A 57 13.05 2.33 -4.03
CA THR A 57 13.20 2.91 -5.37
C THR A 57 14.27 4.00 -5.41
N GLY A 58 14.41 4.76 -4.33
CA GLY A 58 15.22 5.98 -4.27
C GLY A 58 14.62 7.13 -5.10
N THR A 59 13.30 7.15 -5.26
CA THR A 59 12.59 8.17 -6.06
C THR A 59 11.54 8.87 -5.21
N ALA A 60 11.70 10.18 -5.02
CA ALA A 60 10.76 11.02 -4.28
C ALA A 60 9.50 11.32 -5.11
N GLY A 61 9.66 11.94 -6.28
CA GLY A 61 8.65 12.08 -7.36
C GLY A 61 7.19 12.20 -6.91
N SER A 62 6.33 11.33 -7.43
CA SER A 62 4.90 11.28 -7.07
C SER A 62 4.65 10.65 -5.69
N ALA A 63 5.60 9.86 -5.18
CA ALA A 63 5.44 9.16 -3.90
C ALA A 63 5.41 10.13 -2.71
N VAL A 64 6.07 11.28 -2.81
CA VAL A 64 6.04 12.35 -1.80
C VAL A 64 4.79 13.22 -1.82
N VAL A 65 3.96 13.13 -2.86
CA VAL A 65 2.73 13.93 -2.96
C VAL A 65 1.74 13.49 -1.88
N GLY A 66 1.29 14.42 -1.05
CA GLY A 66 0.38 14.14 0.08
C GLY A 66 1.08 13.52 1.31
N LEU A 67 2.38 13.21 1.23
CA LEU A 67 3.15 12.68 2.37
C LEU A 67 3.22 13.71 3.50
N LYS A 68 3.38 14.99 3.15
CA LYS A 68 3.35 16.11 4.10
C LYS A 68 2.02 16.17 4.85
N GLU A 69 0.88 16.07 4.17
CA GLU A 69 -0.45 16.11 4.78
C GLU A 69 -0.67 14.93 5.74
N SER A 70 -0.20 13.73 5.37
CA SER A 70 -0.21 12.57 6.25
C SER A 70 0.65 12.78 7.51
N ILE A 71 1.83 13.41 7.38
CA ILE A 71 2.69 13.74 8.53
C ILE A 71 2.04 14.83 9.41
N GLU A 72 1.44 15.86 8.81
CA GLU A 72 0.74 16.91 9.55
C GLU A 72 -0.45 16.34 10.33
N SER A 73 -1.15 15.35 9.78
CA SER A 73 -2.23 14.63 10.47
C SER A 73 -1.73 13.87 11.71
N LEU A 74 -0.45 13.45 11.73
CA LEU A 74 0.14 12.83 12.92
C LEU A 74 0.35 13.82 14.06
N LYS A 75 0.37 15.13 13.83
CA LYS A 75 0.53 16.13 14.91
C LYS A 75 -0.55 16.02 15.97
N SER A 76 -1.76 15.63 15.58
CA SER A 76 -2.88 15.42 16.49
C SER A 76 -2.71 14.21 17.42
N THR A 77 -1.83 13.27 17.07
CA THR A 77 -1.55 12.06 17.88
C THR A 77 -0.17 12.12 18.54
N ASP A 78 0.85 12.52 17.79
CA ASP A 78 2.25 12.49 18.19
C ASP A 78 3.04 13.65 17.54
N GLY A 79 2.91 14.83 18.15
CA GLY A 79 3.50 16.08 17.63
C GLY A 79 5.02 16.02 17.47
N ALA A 80 5.73 15.42 18.43
CA ALA A 80 7.18 15.32 18.39
C ALA A 80 7.66 14.48 17.19
N VAL A 81 7.03 13.32 16.98
CA VAL A 81 7.32 12.47 15.81
C VAL A 81 6.97 13.20 14.51
N ALA A 82 5.84 13.89 14.46
CA ALA A 82 5.42 14.63 13.27
C ALA A 82 6.37 15.80 12.91
N ASP A 83 6.86 16.56 13.90
CA ASP A 83 7.83 17.64 13.65
C ASP A 83 9.20 17.11 13.18
N GLU A 84 9.66 15.98 13.76
CA GLU A 84 10.87 15.31 13.26
C GLU A 84 10.69 14.80 11.83
N LEU A 85 9.53 14.19 11.52
CA LEU A 85 9.20 13.69 10.19
C LEU A 85 9.07 14.82 9.17
N LEU A 86 8.50 15.98 9.52
CA LEU A 86 8.44 17.15 8.64
C LEU A 86 9.83 17.68 8.30
N SER A 87 10.74 17.69 9.28
CA SER A 87 12.13 18.09 9.03
C SER A 87 12.84 17.16 8.04
N LEU A 88 12.64 15.84 8.19
CA LEU A 88 13.17 14.84 7.26
C LEU A 88 12.49 14.91 5.89
N TYR A 89 11.19 15.17 5.84
CA TYR A 89 10.42 15.35 4.61
C TYR A 89 10.97 16.50 3.77
N ASN A 90 11.23 17.67 4.38
CA ASN A 90 11.80 18.82 3.67
C ASN A 90 13.17 18.50 3.05
N GLN A 91 13.99 17.71 3.74
CA GLN A 91 15.26 17.23 3.22
C GLN A 91 15.07 16.24 2.07
N LEU A 92 14.07 15.36 2.18
CA LEU A 92 13.76 14.34 1.18
C LEU A 92 13.17 14.95 -0.10
N GLU A 93 12.30 15.96 0.03
CA GLU A 93 11.73 16.72 -1.09
C GLU A 93 12.82 17.49 -1.86
N SER A 94 13.80 18.03 -1.13
CA SER A 94 14.94 18.76 -1.72
C SER A 94 16.05 17.84 -2.24
N ALA A 95 16.03 16.55 -1.90
CA ALA A 95 17.08 15.61 -2.26
C ALA A 95 16.93 15.15 -3.72
N THR A 96 17.99 15.33 -4.50
CA THR A 96 18.10 14.80 -5.87
C THR A 96 18.98 13.56 -5.95
N ASP A 97 19.83 13.35 -4.94
CA ASP A 97 20.70 12.19 -4.83
C ASP A 97 19.91 10.95 -4.41
N LYS A 98 19.87 9.94 -5.29
CA LYS A 98 19.19 8.66 -5.03
C LYS A 98 19.53 8.06 -3.66
N SER A 99 20.81 7.98 -3.30
CA SER A 99 21.24 7.41 -2.02
C SER A 99 20.76 8.24 -0.81
N LYS A 100 20.68 9.58 -0.95
CA LYS A 100 20.15 10.44 0.13
C LYS A 100 18.65 10.26 0.26
N ILE A 101 17.92 10.22 -0.84
CA ILE A 101 16.47 9.94 -0.86
C ILE A 101 16.19 8.63 -0.12
N LYS A 102 16.94 7.56 -0.44
CA LYS A 102 16.78 6.25 0.23
C LYS A 102 17.01 6.32 1.73
N SER A 103 18.09 6.98 2.14
CA SER A 103 18.48 7.13 3.54
C SER A 103 17.45 7.93 4.34
N LEU A 104 16.99 9.06 3.79
CA LEU A 104 15.98 9.91 4.41
C LEU A 104 14.64 9.18 4.54
N ALA A 105 14.20 8.51 3.47
CA ALA A 105 12.95 7.75 3.49
C ALA A 105 12.98 6.59 4.50
N SER A 106 14.09 5.85 4.56
CA SER A 106 14.31 4.81 5.57
C SER A 106 14.27 5.38 6.99
N SER A 107 14.91 6.53 7.21
CA SER A 107 14.95 7.20 8.51
C SER A 107 13.55 7.65 8.95
N MET A 108 12.73 8.14 8.02
CA MET A 108 11.34 8.47 8.29
C MET A 108 10.50 7.23 8.62
N ALA A 109 10.64 6.15 7.84
CA ALA A 109 9.91 4.90 8.08
C ALA A 109 10.26 4.25 9.42
N ALA A 110 11.50 4.41 9.90
CA ALA A 110 11.95 3.88 11.19
C ALA A 110 11.40 4.65 12.40
N LYS A 111 10.95 5.90 12.21
CA LYS A 111 10.33 6.74 13.26
C LYS A 111 8.83 6.48 13.43
N LEU A 112 8.20 5.78 12.48
CA LEU A 112 6.79 5.40 12.47
C LEU A 112 6.58 3.98 13.03
#